data_AF-A0A6M0L503-F1
#
_entry.id   AF-A0A6M0L503-F1
#
_cell.length_a   1.000
_cell.length_b   1.000
_cell.length_c   1.000
_cell.angle_alpha   90.00
_cell.angle_beta   90.00
_cell.angle_gamma   90.00
#
_symmetry.space_group_name_H-M   'P 1'
#
loop_
_entity.id
_entity.type
_entity.pdbx_description
1 polymer ?
#
loop_
_entity_poly.entity_id
_entity_poly.type
_entity_poly.pdbx_seq_one_letter_code
_entity_poly.pdbx_strand_id
1 'polypeptide(L)'
;MQLHYYPLYSKFIEICCLPELLIDEETLLSVKQKDILLSNLPIKTDDVLECLQPLKSDIKKFYFKNFPKIALHLFNVYVPETVQTFTEGLNILCALSSEQIIEGLAYLFHEGKIKKQNTIEDVYRLITQAADALSDSDKWKLTNILYQPKEMIDQLCDLLLKIETIYDPFYQQMQEERTNFGSSLTTAEALINQISIFDNQLLNHDTKKDTCTVCVLSPFFAYFLFNGRDTLSNKPAILLIGTRMVELLNTANEQLDDDTFHELAKILGDATRYKVMLALSKGTKTKDIAETLKMTSAAVSYHTNKLASNLLLIFQNDEHSQEQPIKYLVNKDILRALIQKLETDFDLNE
;
A
#
# COMPACT_ATOMS: atom_id res chain seq x y z
N MET A 1 -21.28 -0.17 5.00
CA MET A 1 -20.60 1.11 4.66
C MET A 1 -20.72 1.34 3.15
N GLN A 2 -21.15 2.53 2.70
CA GLN A 2 -21.27 2.82 1.27
C GLN A 2 -19.90 3.03 0.63
N LEU A 3 -19.69 2.47 -0.56
CA LEU A 3 -18.47 2.62 -1.33
C LEU A 3 -18.72 3.57 -2.51
N HIS A 4 -17.83 4.55 -2.68
CA HIS A 4 -17.90 5.53 -3.76
C HIS A 4 -16.66 5.46 -4.62
N TYR A 5 -16.82 4.97 -5.84
CA TYR A 5 -15.74 4.90 -6.82
C TYR A 5 -15.59 6.24 -7.56
N TYR A 6 -14.36 6.78 -7.55
CA TYR A 6 -13.99 7.98 -8.29
C TYR A 6 -12.94 7.62 -9.36
N PRO A 7 -13.32 7.46 -10.64
CA PRO A 7 -12.42 6.96 -11.68
C PRO A 7 -11.16 7.80 -11.87
N LEU A 8 -11.33 9.12 -11.91
CA LEU A 8 -10.23 10.04 -12.12
C LEU A 8 -9.34 10.15 -10.88
N TYR A 9 -9.93 10.25 -9.69
CA TYR A 9 -9.15 10.22 -8.44
C TYR A 9 -8.32 8.93 -8.35
N SER A 10 -8.89 7.79 -8.78
CA SER A 10 -8.15 6.52 -8.88
C SER A 10 -6.96 6.60 -9.85
N LYS A 11 -7.10 7.29 -11.00
CA LYS A 11 -5.99 7.52 -11.95
C LYS A 11 -4.81 8.21 -11.27
N PHE A 12 -5.09 9.27 -10.52
CA PHE A 12 -4.05 10.00 -9.78
C PHE A 12 -3.33 9.12 -8.77
N ILE A 13 -4.10 8.39 -7.96
CA ILE A 13 -3.55 7.50 -6.96
C ILE A 13 -2.65 6.45 -7.62
N GLU A 14 -3.07 5.90 -8.76
CA GLU A 14 -2.28 4.96 -9.54
C GLU A 14 -0.96 5.57 -10.05
N ILE A 15 -1.01 6.77 -10.62
CA ILE A 15 0.18 7.53 -11.07
C ILE A 15 1.14 7.78 -9.90
N CYS A 16 0.61 8.07 -8.71
CA CYS A 16 1.41 8.20 -7.51
C CYS A 16 2.07 6.88 -7.06
N CYS A 17 1.53 5.71 -7.43
CA CYS A 17 2.07 4.39 -7.08
C CYS A 17 3.01 3.81 -8.16
N LEU A 18 2.82 4.14 -9.44
CA LEU A 18 3.61 3.63 -10.57
C LEU A 18 5.14 3.61 -10.36
N PRO A 19 5.76 4.66 -9.81
CA PRO A 19 7.21 4.69 -9.61
C PRO A 19 7.77 3.59 -8.71
N GLU A 20 6.93 2.95 -7.88
CA GLU A 20 7.36 1.80 -7.07
C GLU A 20 7.80 0.62 -7.91
N LEU A 21 7.19 0.42 -9.08
CA LEU A 21 7.54 -0.68 -9.98
C LEU A 21 9.01 -0.61 -10.44
N LEU A 22 9.64 0.57 -10.35
CA LEU A 22 11.05 0.80 -10.67
C LEU A 22 12.01 0.78 -9.48
N ILE A 23 11.48 0.88 -8.26
CA ILE A 23 12.28 1.02 -7.03
C ILE A 23 12.23 -0.26 -6.22
N ASP A 24 11.07 -0.90 -6.16
CA ASP A 24 10.87 -2.14 -5.45
C ASP A 24 11.07 -3.33 -6.40
N GLU A 25 12.34 -3.63 -6.68
CA GLU A 25 12.73 -4.82 -7.45
C GLU A 25 12.44 -6.13 -6.68
N GLU A 26 11.94 -6.04 -5.43
CA GLU A 26 11.81 -7.16 -4.47
C GLU A 26 10.37 -7.63 -4.20
N THR A 27 9.34 -7.01 -4.78
CA THR A 27 7.97 -7.55 -4.73
C THR A 27 7.90 -8.79 -5.63
N LEU A 28 8.45 -9.89 -5.12
CA LEU A 28 8.40 -11.22 -5.72
C LEU A 28 6.98 -11.76 -5.55
N LEU A 29 6.09 -11.34 -6.45
CA LEU A 29 4.86 -12.08 -6.72
C LEU A 29 5.24 -13.51 -7.12
N SER A 30 4.56 -14.50 -6.55
CA SER A 30 4.72 -15.90 -6.96
C SER A 30 4.28 -16.08 -8.42
N VAL A 31 4.66 -17.20 -9.05
CA VAL A 31 4.26 -17.50 -10.44
C VAL A 31 2.73 -17.49 -10.57
N LYS A 32 2.02 -18.15 -9.64
CA LYS A 32 0.55 -18.17 -9.59
C LYS A 32 -0.05 -16.77 -9.47
N GLN A 33 0.52 -15.92 -8.60
CA GLN A 33 0.05 -14.54 -8.44
C GLN A 33 0.28 -13.72 -9.73
N LYS A 34 1.41 -13.91 -10.41
CA LYS A 34 1.67 -13.27 -11.70
C LYS A 34 0.69 -13.76 -12.77
N ASP A 35 0.37 -15.04 -12.80
CA ASP A 35 -0.59 -15.59 -13.75
C ASP A 35 -1.99 -14.97 -13.53
N ILE A 36 -2.46 -14.86 -12.29
CA ILE A 36 -3.74 -14.22 -11.97
C ILE A 36 -3.74 -12.73 -12.37
N LEU A 37 -2.73 -11.99 -11.90
CA LEU A 37 -2.69 -10.53 -12.08
C LEU A 37 -2.39 -10.12 -13.53
N LEU A 38 -1.59 -10.91 -14.25
CA LEU A 38 -1.04 -10.53 -15.56
C LEU A 38 -1.64 -11.31 -16.74
N SER A 39 -2.41 -12.38 -16.50
CA SER A 39 -3.02 -13.15 -17.59
C SER A 39 -3.95 -12.29 -18.45
N ASN A 40 -3.87 -12.47 -19.77
CA ASN A 40 -4.73 -11.80 -20.75
C ASN A 40 -4.74 -10.27 -20.64
N LEU A 41 -3.71 -9.65 -20.04
CA LEU A 41 -3.61 -8.20 -20.06
C LEU A 41 -3.37 -7.72 -21.49
N PRO A 42 -4.02 -6.62 -21.89
CA PRO A 42 -3.77 -6.01 -23.20
C PRO A 42 -2.36 -5.40 -23.29
N ILE A 43 -1.68 -5.26 -22.16
CA ILE A 43 -0.34 -4.66 -22.04
C ILE A 43 0.65 -5.66 -21.44
N LYS A 44 1.95 -5.43 -21.71
CA LYS A 44 3.03 -6.07 -20.96
C LYS A 44 3.54 -5.10 -19.90
N THR A 45 3.65 -5.56 -18.66
CA THR A 45 4.18 -4.74 -17.56
C THR A 45 5.62 -4.28 -17.84
N ASP A 46 6.42 -5.09 -18.53
CA ASP A 46 7.78 -4.72 -18.94
C ASP A 46 7.81 -3.50 -19.87
N ASP A 47 6.84 -3.34 -20.76
CA ASP A 47 6.75 -2.18 -21.66
C ASP A 47 6.52 -0.88 -20.87
N VAL A 48 5.69 -0.95 -19.82
CA VAL A 48 5.45 0.16 -18.90
C VAL A 48 6.74 0.51 -18.16
N LEU A 49 7.44 -0.49 -17.64
CA LEU A 49 8.71 -0.31 -16.93
C LEU A 49 9.76 0.33 -17.83
N GLU A 50 9.94 -0.16 -19.05
CA GLU A 50 10.86 0.38 -20.05
C GLU A 50 10.58 1.86 -20.35
N CYS A 51 9.31 2.22 -20.53
CA CYS A 51 8.91 3.60 -20.78
C CYS A 51 9.19 4.53 -19.59
N LEU A 52 9.14 4.02 -18.36
CA LEU A 52 9.44 4.80 -17.16
C LEU A 52 10.95 4.83 -16.81
N GLN A 53 11.78 3.93 -17.35
CA GLN A 53 13.23 3.89 -17.07
C GLN A 53 13.94 5.25 -17.23
N PRO A 54 13.66 6.07 -18.28
CA PRO A 54 14.30 7.37 -18.44
C PRO A 54 14.07 8.32 -17.26
N LEU A 55 12.99 8.13 -16.49
CA LEU A 55 12.64 8.95 -15.32
C LEU A 55 13.22 8.38 -14.02
N LYS A 56 13.93 7.24 -14.03
CA LYS A 56 14.41 6.53 -12.83
C LYS A 56 15.22 7.43 -11.89
N SER A 57 16.06 8.33 -12.41
CA SER A 57 16.85 9.26 -11.59
C SER A 57 15.99 10.29 -10.88
N ASP A 58 14.96 10.81 -11.55
CA ASP A 58 14.04 11.80 -10.97
C ASP A 58 13.10 11.13 -9.96
N ILE A 59 12.59 9.95 -10.29
CA ILE A 59 11.80 9.10 -9.39
C ILE A 59 12.53 8.84 -8.07
N LYS A 60 13.81 8.49 -8.11
CA LYS A 60 14.62 8.22 -6.90
C LYS A 60 14.80 9.42 -5.97
N LYS A 61 14.49 10.65 -6.41
CA LYS A 61 14.53 11.85 -5.55
C LYS A 61 13.35 11.90 -4.58
N PHE A 62 12.19 11.38 -4.98
CA PHE A 62 10.92 11.54 -4.26
C PHE A 62 10.32 10.23 -3.71
N TYR A 63 10.84 9.09 -4.15
CA TYR A 63 10.32 7.78 -3.79
C TYR A 63 11.36 6.95 -3.02
N PHE A 64 10.85 6.18 -2.05
CA PHE A 64 11.62 5.55 -0.99
C PHE A 64 11.15 4.10 -0.80
N LYS A 65 12.08 3.15 -0.64
CA LYS A 65 11.76 1.70 -0.64
C LYS A 65 10.91 1.22 0.54
N ASN A 66 10.94 1.92 1.68
CA ASN A 66 10.22 1.52 2.91
C ASN A 66 9.58 2.72 3.64
N PHE A 67 9.16 3.74 2.89
CA PHE A 67 8.56 4.95 3.46
C PHE A 67 7.31 5.34 2.68
N PRO A 68 6.28 5.89 3.34
CA PRO A 68 5.08 6.34 2.65
C PRO A 68 5.38 7.28 1.49
N LYS A 69 4.62 7.14 0.41
CA LYS A 69 4.80 7.95 -0.79
C LYS A 69 4.33 9.38 -0.50
N ILE A 70 5.23 10.35 -0.60
CA ILE A 70 4.92 11.76 -0.36
C ILE A 70 3.83 12.25 -1.31
N ALA A 71 3.94 11.92 -2.60
CA ALA A 71 2.96 12.31 -3.62
C ALA A 71 1.55 11.79 -3.28
N LEU A 72 1.43 10.48 -3.03
CA LEU A 72 0.17 9.85 -2.64
C LEU A 72 -0.41 10.52 -1.40
N HIS A 73 0.43 10.76 -0.40
CA HIS A 73 0.00 11.32 0.87
C HIS A 73 -0.51 12.76 0.74
N LEU A 74 0.28 13.65 0.15
CA LEU A 74 -0.13 15.04 -0.03
C LEU A 74 -1.36 15.14 -0.92
N PHE A 75 -1.44 14.31 -1.96
CA PHE A 75 -2.63 14.22 -2.79
C PHE A 75 -3.85 13.79 -1.98
N ASN A 76 -3.69 12.74 -1.19
CA ASN A 76 -4.74 12.22 -0.33
C ASN A 76 -5.25 13.26 0.68
N VAL A 77 -4.36 14.07 1.26
CA VAL A 77 -4.73 15.10 2.21
C VAL A 77 -5.41 16.28 1.51
N TYR A 78 -4.79 16.82 0.45
CA TYR A 78 -5.15 18.15 -0.04
C TYR A 78 -6.03 18.17 -1.31
N VAL A 79 -6.03 17.12 -2.13
CA VAL A 79 -6.77 17.13 -3.41
C VAL A 79 -8.14 16.45 -3.24
N PRO A 80 -9.27 17.14 -3.53
CA PRO A 80 -10.60 16.55 -3.35
C PRO A 80 -10.87 15.40 -4.33
N GLU A 81 -11.67 14.42 -3.90
CA GLU A 81 -12.06 13.28 -4.76
C GLU A 81 -12.88 13.70 -5.99
N THR A 82 -13.50 14.88 -5.93
CA THR A 82 -14.35 15.46 -6.97
C THR A 82 -13.58 16.23 -8.05
N VAL A 83 -12.26 16.19 -8.05
CA VAL A 83 -11.42 16.76 -9.13
C VAL A 83 -11.88 16.25 -10.49
N GLN A 84 -11.86 17.11 -11.51
CA GLN A 84 -12.41 16.82 -12.84
C GLN A 84 -11.33 16.55 -13.90
N THR A 85 -10.08 16.96 -13.67
CA THR A 85 -8.95 16.64 -14.58
C THR A 85 -7.66 16.29 -13.84
N PHE A 86 -6.74 15.60 -14.52
CA PHE A 86 -5.42 15.32 -13.96
C PHE A 86 -4.64 16.62 -13.64
N THR A 87 -4.72 17.59 -14.54
CA THR A 87 -4.06 18.88 -14.40
C THR A 87 -4.62 19.70 -13.23
N GLU A 88 -5.94 19.65 -12.98
CA GLU A 88 -6.55 20.36 -11.85
C GLU A 88 -6.01 19.85 -10.51
N GLY A 89 -5.93 18.52 -10.32
CA GLY A 89 -5.39 17.95 -9.08
C GLY A 89 -3.91 18.24 -8.89
N LEU A 90 -3.11 18.23 -9.98
CA LEU A 90 -1.72 18.67 -9.92
C LEU A 90 -1.62 20.15 -9.56
N ASN A 91 -2.42 21.03 -10.16
CA ASN A 91 -2.39 22.45 -9.86
C ASN A 91 -2.68 22.73 -8.37
N ILE A 92 -3.58 21.95 -7.75
CA ILE A 92 -3.83 22.04 -6.30
C ILE A 92 -2.58 21.66 -5.51
N LEU A 93 -1.89 20.57 -5.88
CA LEU A 93 -0.63 20.18 -5.24
C LEU A 93 0.46 21.25 -5.39
N CYS A 94 0.65 21.80 -6.58
CA CYS A 94 1.70 22.79 -6.81
C CYS A 94 1.36 24.15 -6.17
N ALA A 95 0.08 24.41 -5.85
CA ALA A 95 -0.37 25.60 -5.15
C ALA A 95 -0.23 25.52 -3.62
N LEU A 96 0.17 24.36 -3.07
CA LEU A 96 0.38 24.21 -1.62
C LEU A 96 1.43 25.19 -1.11
N SER A 97 1.16 25.79 0.04
CA SER A 97 2.13 26.64 0.74
C SER A 97 3.22 25.79 1.40
N SER A 98 4.37 26.39 1.69
CA SER A 98 5.44 25.72 2.43
C SER A 98 4.95 25.14 3.76
N GLU A 99 4.08 25.86 4.47
CA GLU A 99 3.48 25.43 5.73
C GLU A 99 2.62 24.17 5.55
N GLN A 100 1.79 24.12 4.51
CA GLN A 100 0.95 22.94 4.21
C GLN A 100 1.81 21.72 3.84
N ILE A 101 2.89 21.94 3.08
CA ILE A 101 3.83 20.87 2.72
C ILE A 101 4.51 20.33 3.99
N ILE A 102 5.01 21.22 4.86
CA ILE A 102 5.64 20.83 6.12
C ILE A 102 4.64 20.10 7.04
N GLU A 103 3.41 20.57 7.14
CA GLU A 103 2.36 19.91 7.93
C GLU A 103 2.03 18.52 7.38
N GLY A 104 1.92 18.37 6.05
CA GLY A 104 1.72 17.07 5.41
C GLY A 104 2.90 16.12 5.63
N LEU A 105 4.14 16.61 5.55
CA LEU A 105 5.32 15.81 5.87
C LEU A 105 5.34 15.39 7.33
N ALA A 106 4.98 16.26 8.27
CA ALA A 106 4.90 15.90 9.68
C ALA A 106 3.85 14.82 9.93
N TYR A 107 2.70 14.92 9.25
CA TYR A 107 1.60 13.98 9.36
C TYR A 107 1.99 12.55 8.94
N LEU A 108 2.88 12.41 7.94
CA LEU A 108 3.47 11.12 7.55
C LEU A 108 4.19 10.40 8.70
N PHE A 109 4.92 11.13 9.54
CA PHE A 109 5.68 10.54 10.64
C PHE A 109 4.85 10.24 11.88
N HIS A 110 3.67 10.85 12.00
CA HIS A 110 2.82 10.71 13.17
C HIS A 110 1.68 9.70 13.01
N GLU A 111 1.64 8.94 11.91
CA GLU A 111 0.63 7.90 11.67
C GLU A 111 -0.80 8.42 11.94
N GLY A 112 -1.14 9.58 11.39
CA GLY A 112 -2.49 10.12 11.57
C GLY A 112 -2.71 10.94 12.84
N LYS A 113 -1.73 11.08 13.74
CA LYS A 113 -1.88 11.81 15.01
C LYS A 113 -1.30 13.23 14.94
N ILE A 114 -2.16 14.23 14.93
CA ILE A 114 -1.74 15.62 14.78
C ILE A 114 -1.09 16.15 16.06
N LYS A 115 0.13 16.69 15.93
CA LYS A 115 0.53 17.91 16.66
C LYS A 115 0.40 19.06 15.66
N LYS A 116 -0.55 19.98 15.86
CA LYS A 116 -0.69 21.15 14.99
C LYS A 116 0.54 22.04 15.18
N GLN A 117 0.96 22.73 14.11
CA GLN A 117 2.07 23.69 14.12
C GLN A 117 3.46 23.05 14.30
N ASN A 118 3.80 22.07 13.44
CA ASN A 118 5.17 21.57 13.41
C ASN A 118 6.09 22.60 12.74
N THR A 119 7.18 22.94 13.43
CA THR A 119 8.26 23.73 12.85
C THR A 119 9.12 22.85 11.92
N ILE A 120 9.97 23.48 11.11
CA ILE A 120 11.00 22.77 10.34
C ILE A 120 11.85 21.91 11.28
N GLU A 121 12.26 22.45 12.43
CA GLU A 121 13.06 21.76 13.43
C GLU A 121 12.35 20.53 14.00
N ASP A 122 11.02 20.60 14.18
CA ASP A 122 10.23 19.45 14.63
C ASP A 122 10.23 18.33 13.59
N VAL A 123 9.98 18.65 12.32
CA VAL A 123 9.97 17.65 11.23
C VAL A 123 11.38 17.11 10.97
N TYR A 124 12.41 17.95 11.02
CA TYR A 124 13.79 17.51 10.90
C TYR A 124 14.17 16.52 12.02
N ARG A 125 13.70 16.76 13.25
CA ARG A 125 13.87 15.81 14.34
C ARG A 125 13.17 14.49 14.06
N LEU A 126 11.98 14.49 13.47
CA LEU A 126 11.28 13.26 13.07
C LEU A 126 12.05 12.49 11.99
N ILE A 127 12.55 13.17 10.96
CA ILE A 127 13.37 12.58 9.90
C ILE A 127 14.64 11.94 10.48
N THR A 128 15.35 12.66 11.36
CA THR A 128 16.60 12.16 11.95
C THR A 128 16.35 11.01 12.94
N GLN A 129 15.23 11.03 13.66
CA GLN A 129 14.81 9.96 14.57
C GLN A 129 14.23 8.74 13.85
N ALA A 130 13.83 8.86 12.58
CA ALA A 130 13.44 7.74 11.73
C ALA A 130 14.66 6.91 11.26
N ALA A 131 15.58 6.62 12.20
CA ALA A 131 16.86 5.97 11.98
C ALA A 131 16.76 4.62 11.28
N ASP A 132 15.60 3.99 11.41
CA ASP A 132 15.33 2.58 11.08
C ASP A 132 14.47 2.37 9.83
N ALA A 133 13.69 3.38 9.43
CA ALA A 133 12.81 3.33 8.26
C ALA A 133 13.45 3.96 7.01
N LEU A 134 14.48 4.79 7.20
CA LEU A 134 15.11 5.58 6.15
C LEU A 134 16.63 5.41 6.17
N SER A 135 17.21 5.20 4.98
CA SER A 135 18.66 5.28 4.82
C SER A 135 19.15 6.71 5.04
N ASP A 136 20.45 6.91 5.32
CA ASP A 136 21.00 8.27 5.44
C ASP A 136 20.84 9.08 4.14
N SER A 137 20.92 8.41 2.99
CA SER A 137 20.60 9.03 1.71
C SER A 137 19.15 9.50 1.63
N ASP A 138 18.21 8.72 2.17
CA ASP A 138 16.79 9.06 2.13
C ASP A 138 16.43 10.15 3.14
N LYS A 139 17.05 10.14 4.34
CA LYS A 139 16.97 11.24 5.30
C LYS A 139 17.47 12.55 4.67
N TRP A 140 18.55 12.49 3.90
CA TRP A 140 19.07 13.66 3.18
C TRP A 140 18.08 14.19 2.15
N LYS A 141 17.48 13.31 1.33
CA LYS A 141 16.43 13.70 0.36
C LYS A 141 15.25 14.38 1.06
N LEU A 142 14.73 13.79 2.13
CA LEU A 142 13.62 14.36 2.91
C LEU A 142 13.98 15.71 3.54
N THR A 143 15.22 15.84 4.00
CA THR A 143 15.75 17.10 4.53
C THR A 143 15.77 18.19 3.46
N ASN A 144 16.16 17.84 2.22
CA ASN A 144 16.10 18.79 1.10
C ASN A 144 14.66 19.21 0.79
N ILE A 145 13.70 18.28 0.81
CA ILE A 145 12.27 18.60 0.67
C ILE A 145 11.82 19.55 1.79
N LEU A 146 12.24 19.29 3.03
CA LEU A 146 11.87 20.11 4.18
C LEU A 146 12.39 21.56 4.10
N TYR A 147 13.61 21.77 3.62
CA TYR A 147 14.22 23.11 3.53
C TYR A 147 13.89 23.85 2.22
N GLN A 148 13.46 23.16 1.17
CA GLN A 148 13.05 23.74 -0.11
C GLN A 148 11.68 23.19 -0.56
N PRO A 149 10.62 23.29 0.27
CA PRO A 149 9.38 22.57 0.06
C PRO A 149 8.70 22.94 -1.26
N LYS A 150 8.65 24.23 -1.61
CA LYS A 150 7.98 24.68 -2.83
C LYS A 150 8.68 24.18 -4.09
N GLU A 151 9.99 24.38 -4.16
CA GLU A 151 10.80 23.93 -5.31
C GLU A 151 10.69 22.41 -5.50
N MET A 152 10.75 21.66 -4.39
CA MET A 152 10.70 20.20 -4.44
C MET A 152 9.30 19.68 -4.83
N ILE A 153 8.22 20.34 -4.40
CA ILE A 153 6.87 20.01 -4.86
C ILE A 153 6.65 20.37 -6.32
N ASP A 154 7.21 21.48 -6.82
CA ASP A 154 7.13 21.82 -8.24
C ASP A 154 7.84 20.77 -9.10
N GLN A 155 9.04 20.34 -8.69
CA GLN A 155 9.76 19.25 -9.36
C GLN A 155 8.99 17.91 -9.30
N LEU A 156 8.31 17.63 -8.18
CA LEU A 156 7.46 16.45 -8.05
C LEU A 156 6.23 16.53 -8.97
N CYS A 157 5.57 17.68 -9.05
CA CYS A 157 4.46 17.92 -10.00
C CYS A 157 4.90 17.66 -11.44
N ASP A 158 6.06 18.21 -11.84
CA ASP A 158 6.63 18.01 -13.17
C ASP A 158 6.91 16.53 -13.47
N LEU A 159 7.41 15.80 -12.47
CA LEU A 159 7.63 14.35 -12.59
C LEU A 159 6.32 13.60 -12.77
N LEU A 160 5.30 13.88 -11.97
CA LEU A 160 3.98 13.22 -12.05
C LEU A 160 3.31 13.50 -13.39
N LEU A 161 3.45 14.70 -13.95
CA LEU A 161 2.96 15.04 -15.29
C LEU A 161 3.66 14.23 -16.38
N LYS A 162 4.99 14.08 -16.30
CA LYS A 162 5.74 13.24 -17.25
C LYS A 162 5.33 11.77 -17.16
N ILE A 163 5.17 11.24 -15.95
CA ILE A 163 4.69 9.88 -15.72
C ILE A 163 3.31 9.71 -16.34
N GLU A 164 2.38 10.63 -16.08
CA GLU A 164 1.03 10.57 -16.63
C GLU A 164 1.03 10.57 -18.17
N THR A 165 1.82 11.45 -18.78
CA THR A 165 1.92 11.54 -20.25
C THR A 165 2.43 10.23 -20.86
N ILE A 166 3.42 9.59 -20.22
CA ILE A 166 3.97 8.31 -20.68
C ILE A 166 2.98 7.17 -20.44
N TYR A 167 2.27 7.19 -19.32
CA TYR A 167 1.48 6.07 -18.85
C TYR A 167 0.05 6.05 -19.40
N ASP A 168 -0.53 7.21 -19.75
CA ASP A 168 -1.93 7.31 -20.21
C ASP A 168 -2.30 6.31 -21.31
N PRO A 169 -1.48 6.07 -22.36
CA PRO A 169 -1.80 5.07 -23.39
C PRO A 169 -1.97 3.64 -22.86
N PHE A 170 -1.23 3.27 -21.80
CA PHE A 170 -1.39 1.97 -21.15
C PHE A 170 -2.66 1.98 -20.28
N TYR A 171 -2.84 3.03 -19.49
CA TYR A 171 -4.01 3.20 -18.62
C TYR A 171 -5.34 3.08 -19.39
N GLN A 172 -5.45 3.71 -20.57
CA GLN A 172 -6.65 3.64 -21.39
C GLN A 172 -7.00 2.20 -21.82
N GLN A 173 -6.00 1.36 -22.10
CA GLN A 173 -6.24 -0.04 -22.50
C GLN A 173 -6.87 -0.88 -21.38
N MET A 174 -6.71 -0.47 -20.12
CA MET A 174 -7.27 -1.16 -18.94
C MET A 174 -8.49 -0.43 -18.36
N GLN A 175 -8.96 0.65 -19.00
CA GLN A 175 -10.03 1.49 -18.47
C GLN A 175 -11.36 0.75 -18.32
N GLU A 176 -11.69 -0.13 -19.27
CA GLU A 176 -12.93 -0.90 -19.25
C GLU A 176 -12.98 -1.84 -18.03
N GLU A 177 -11.95 -2.66 -17.82
CA GLU A 177 -11.85 -3.57 -16.66
C GLU A 177 -12.00 -2.79 -15.34
N ARG A 178 -11.29 -1.66 -15.23
CA ARG A 178 -11.35 -0.80 -14.03
C ARG A 178 -12.72 -0.18 -13.81
N THR A 179 -13.38 0.29 -14.87
CA THR A 179 -14.71 0.92 -14.77
C THR A 179 -15.75 -0.10 -14.36
N ASN A 180 -15.70 -1.30 -14.96
CA ASN A 180 -16.61 -2.40 -14.65
C ASN A 180 -16.42 -2.87 -13.20
N PHE A 181 -15.16 -3.09 -12.78
CA PHE A 181 -14.85 -3.47 -11.41
C PHE A 181 -15.28 -2.38 -10.42
N GLY A 182 -14.86 -1.12 -10.61
CA GLY A 182 -15.21 -0.03 -9.71
C GLY A 182 -16.71 0.22 -9.59
N SER A 183 -17.46 0.06 -10.68
CA SER A 183 -18.93 0.21 -10.67
C SER A 183 -19.64 -0.96 -9.97
N SER A 184 -18.99 -2.12 -9.87
CA SER A 184 -19.51 -3.28 -9.11
C SER A 184 -19.36 -3.11 -7.59
N LEU A 185 -18.47 -2.20 -7.14
CA LEU A 185 -18.18 -1.97 -5.72
C LEU A 185 -19.19 -0.99 -5.11
N THR A 186 -20.34 -1.50 -4.69
CA THR A 186 -21.42 -0.68 -4.11
C THR A 186 -21.31 -0.54 -2.59
N THR A 187 -21.03 -1.63 -1.88
CA THR A 187 -20.98 -1.65 -0.41
C THR A 187 -19.80 -2.47 0.09
N ALA A 188 -19.28 -2.11 1.26
CA ALA A 188 -18.17 -2.83 1.88
C ALA A 188 -18.57 -4.28 2.21
N GLU A 189 -19.83 -4.48 2.60
CA GLU A 189 -20.43 -5.80 2.84
C GLU A 189 -20.43 -6.65 1.57
N ALA A 190 -20.82 -6.09 0.41
CA ALA A 190 -20.82 -6.82 -0.86
C ALA A 190 -19.41 -7.18 -1.33
N LEU A 191 -18.42 -6.32 -1.09
CA LEU A 191 -17.01 -6.62 -1.38
C LEU A 191 -16.46 -7.70 -0.44
N ILE A 192 -16.71 -7.61 0.86
CA ILE A 192 -16.20 -8.58 1.82
C ILE A 192 -16.83 -9.96 1.64
N ASN A 193 -18.12 -10.02 1.30
CA ASN A 193 -18.75 -11.29 0.92
C ASN A 193 -18.12 -11.94 -0.32
N GLN A 194 -17.41 -11.18 -1.15
CA GLN A 194 -16.64 -11.72 -2.27
C GLN A 194 -15.24 -12.18 -1.87
N ILE A 195 -14.73 -11.85 -0.68
CA ILE A 195 -13.37 -12.15 -0.25
C ILE A 195 -13.42 -13.15 0.91
N SER A 196 -13.06 -14.40 0.62
CA SER A 196 -13.19 -15.50 1.57
C SER A 196 -12.36 -15.37 2.85
N ILE A 197 -11.21 -14.69 2.74
CA ILE A 197 -10.25 -14.53 3.85
C ILE A 197 -10.75 -13.58 4.95
N PHE A 198 -11.78 -12.80 4.65
CA PHE A 198 -12.33 -11.82 5.57
C PHE A 198 -13.53 -12.42 6.28
N ASP A 199 -13.30 -12.85 7.53
CA ASP A 199 -14.41 -13.07 8.45
C ASP A 199 -15.12 -11.73 8.68
N ASN A 200 -16.43 -11.75 8.98
CA ASN A 200 -17.28 -10.55 9.14
C ASN A 200 -16.76 -9.53 10.20
N GLN A 201 -15.68 -9.87 10.91
CA GLN A 201 -15.00 -9.06 11.90
C GLN A 201 -14.18 -7.88 11.33
N LEU A 202 -13.74 -7.89 10.06
CA LEU A 202 -13.05 -6.71 9.51
C LEU A 202 -13.94 -5.45 9.47
N LEU A 203 -15.25 -5.66 9.34
CA LEU A 203 -16.23 -4.58 9.36
C LEU A 203 -16.59 -4.15 10.80
N ASN A 204 -16.32 -4.97 11.82
CA ASN A 204 -16.91 -4.75 13.14
C ASN A 204 -16.26 -3.63 13.96
N HIS A 205 -15.10 -3.10 13.54
CA HIS A 205 -14.42 -2.06 14.32
C HIS A 205 -14.55 -0.63 13.74
N ASP A 206 -15.04 -0.44 12.51
CA ASP A 206 -15.11 0.90 11.91
C ASP A 206 -16.30 1.17 10.95
N THR A 207 -17.24 0.23 10.78
CA THR A 207 -18.41 0.39 9.90
C THR A 207 -19.54 1.28 10.40
N LYS A 208 -19.37 1.95 11.54
CA LYS A 208 -20.31 3.02 11.97
C LYS A 208 -20.14 4.31 11.15
N LYS A 209 -19.39 4.29 10.05
CA LYS A 209 -19.10 5.44 9.18
C LYS A 209 -19.88 5.30 7.86
N ASP A 210 -20.53 6.38 7.43
CA ASP A 210 -21.54 6.35 6.36
C ASP A 210 -20.95 6.09 4.96
N THR A 211 -19.70 6.47 4.68
CA THR A 211 -19.11 6.45 3.32
C THR A 211 -17.60 6.17 3.31
N CYS A 212 -17.12 5.52 2.24
CA CYS A 212 -15.71 5.27 1.94
C CYS A 212 -15.42 5.53 0.46
N THR A 213 -14.32 6.23 0.18
CA THR A 213 -13.80 6.47 -1.17
C THR A 213 -13.05 5.24 -1.65
N VAL A 214 -13.40 4.74 -2.83
CA VAL A 214 -12.73 3.59 -3.46
C VAL A 214 -11.86 4.06 -4.62
N CYS A 215 -10.59 3.67 -4.55
CA CYS A 215 -9.59 3.88 -5.58
C CYS A 215 -9.26 2.55 -6.25
N VAL A 216 -9.63 2.40 -7.52
CA VAL A 216 -9.40 1.18 -8.29
C VAL A 216 -8.13 1.31 -9.14
N LEU A 217 -7.17 0.43 -8.84
CA LEU A 217 -5.89 0.32 -9.54
C LEU A 217 -5.93 -0.76 -10.62
N SER A 218 -5.09 -0.58 -11.65
CA SER A 218 -4.88 -1.52 -12.73
C SER A 218 -4.41 -2.92 -12.25
N PRO A 219 -4.61 -3.97 -13.06
CA PRO A 219 -4.50 -5.37 -12.63
C PRO A 219 -3.13 -5.80 -12.08
N PHE A 220 -2.06 -5.18 -12.54
CA PHE A 220 -0.71 -5.52 -12.10
C PHE A 220 -0.35 -4.92 -10.72
N PHE A 221 -1.25 -4.15 -10.10
CA PHE A 221 -1.12 -3.71 -8.72
C PHE A 221 -1.76 -4.72 -7.76
N ALA A 222 -0.92 -5.47 -7.04
CA ALA A 222 -1.34 -6.39 -5.99
C ALA A 222 -1.75 -5.67 -4.68
N TYR A 223 -2.69 -4.73 -4.77
CA TYR A 223 -3.03 -3.79 -3.70
C TYR A 223 -4.38 -4.10 -3.04
N PHE A 224 -4.38 -4.32 -1.73
CA PHE A 224 -5.59 -4.28 -0.91
C PHE A 224 -5.28 -3.53 0.37
N LEU A 225 -5.60 -2.24 0.41
CA LEU A 225 -5.23 -1.34 1.50
C LEU A 225 -6.46 -0.53 1.93
N PHE A 226 -6.80 -0.61 3.21
CA PHE A 226 -7.81 0.24 3.82
C PHE A 226 -7.14 1.24 4.77
N ASN A 227 -7.33 2.53 4.47
CA ASN A 227 -6.90 3.63 5.31
C ASN A 227 -8.12 4.25 5.99
N GLY A 228 -8.02 4.43 7.31
CA GLY A 228 -9.04 5.11 8.10
C GLY A 228 -9.25 6.56 7.69
N ARG A 229 -10.16 7.23 8.41
CA ARG A 229 -10.49 8.64 8.15
C ARG A 229 -9.24 9.50 8.32
N ASP A 230 -8.92 10.30 7.30
CA ASP A 230 -7.81 11.25 7.41
C ASP A 230 -8.21 12.38 8.38
N THR A 231 -7.52 12.46 9.51
CA THR A 231 -7.83 13.40 10.60
C THR A 231 -7.44 14.83 10.27
N LEU A 232 -6.50 15.04 9.34
CA LEU A 232 -6.03 16.36 8.92
C LEU A 232 -7.00 17.03 7.94
N SER A 233 -7.44 16.28 6.94
CA SER A 233 -8.33 16.73 5.87
C SER A 233 -9.82 16.46 6.15
N ASN A 234 -10.13 15.66 7.17
CA ASN A 234 -11.48 15.22 7.53
C ASN A 234 -12.19 14.41 6.43
N LYS A 235 -11.45 13.90 5.45
CA LYS A 235 -11.94 13.09 4.31
C LYS A 235 -12.43 11.72 4.75
N PRO A 236 -13.34 11.07 3.99
CA PRO A 236 -13.78 9.71 4.27
C PRO A 236 -12.61 8.71 4.29
N ALA A 237 -12.85 7.52 4.83
CA ALA A 237 -11.90 6.41 4.73
C ALA A 237 -11.66 6.05 3.25
N ILE A 238 -10.49 5.52 2.94
CA ILE A 238 -10.09 5.16 1.57
C ILE A 238 -9.74 3.69 1.47
N LEU A 239 -10.36 3.02 0.51
CA LEU A 239 -9.99 1.68 0.06
C LEU A 239 -9.22 1.80 -1.26
N LEU A 240 -7.98 1.33 -1.26
CA LEU A 240 -7.17 1.17 -2.45
C LEU A 240 -7.13 -0.31 -2.83
N ILE A 241 -7.62 -0.63 -4.03
CA ILE A 241 -7.81 -2.01 -4.46
C ILE A 241 -7.43 -2.21 -5.94
N GLY A 242 -6.63 -3.23 -6.25
CA GLY A 242 -6.39 -3.68 -7.62
C GLY A 242 -7.57 -4.47 -8.18
N THR A 243 -7.89 -4.35 -9.47
CA THR A 243 -9.07 -5.01 -10.09
C THR A 243 -9.12 -6.52 -9.89
N ARG A 244 -7.96 -7.18 -9.82
CA ARG A 244 -7.84 -8.64 -9.69
C ARG A 244 -7.53 -9.11 -8.27
N MET A 245 -7.58 -8.19 -7.30
CA MET A 245 -7.22 -8.54 -5.93
C MET A 245 -8.26 -9.42 -5.24
N VAL A 246 -9.53 -9.31 -5.58
CA VAL A 246 -10.56 -10.23 -5.05
C VAL A 246 -10.27 -11.66 -5.48
N GLU A 247 -9.95 -11.89 -6.76
CA GLU A 247 -9.56 -13.20 -7.28
C GLU A 247 -8.29 -13.70 -6.58
N LEU A 248 -7.26 -12.85 -6.48
CA LEU A 248 -6.01 -13.20 -5.82
C LEU A 248 -6.24 -13.64 -4.37
N LEU A 249 -7.04 -12.91 -3.60
CA LEU A 249 -7.33 -13.21 -2.20
C LEU A 249 -8.18 -14.49 -2.04
N ASN A 250 -9.02 -14.82 -3.02
CA ASN A 250 -9.82 -16.04 -3.01
C ASN A 250 -9.05 -17.29 -3.41
N THR A 251 -7.88 -17.17 -4.03
CA THR A 251 -7.06 -18.36 -4.39
C THR A 251 -6.58 -19.16 -3.17
N ALA A 252 -6.65 -18.59 -1.96
CA ALA A 252 -6.42 -19.32 -0.72
C ALA A 252 -7.48 -20.40 -0.44
N ASN A 253 -8.64 -20.38 -1.10
CA ASN A 253 -9.70 -21.39 -0.97
C ASN A 253 -9.55 -22.59 -1.91
N GLU A 254 -8.67 -22.49 -2.90
CA GLU A 254 -8.34 -23.65 -3.74
C GLU A 254 -7.46 -24.60 -2.93
N GLN A 255 -7.54 -25.91 -3.20
CA GLN A 255 -6.52 -26.82 -2.66
C GLN A 255 -5.14 -26.27 -3.05
N LEU A 256 -4.28 -26.06 -2.05
CA LEU A 256 -2.92 -25.62 -2.28
C LEU A 256 -2.25 -26.61 -3.23
N ASP A 257 -1.81 -26.13 -4.38
CA ASP A 257 -0.91 -26.89 -5.23
C ASP A 257 0.45 -27.11 -4.54
N ASP A 258 1.20 -28.11 -5.00
CA ASP A 258 2.46 -28.51 -4.39
C ASP A 258 3.51 -27.39 -4.40
N ASP A 259 3.51 -26.55 -5.44
CA ASP A 259 4.46 -25.44 -5.58
C ASP A 259 4.18 -24.33 -4.57
N THR A 260 2.92 -23.90 -4.44
CA THR A 260 2.48 -22.89 -3.47
C THR A 260 2.68 -23.41 -2.05
N PHE A 261 2.35 -24.68 -1.79
CA PHE A 261 2.62 -25.33 -0.53
C PHE A 261 4.11 -25.30 -0.17
N HIS A 262 4.97 -25.69 -1.11
CA HIS A 262 6.43 -25.71 -0.92
C HIS A 262 6.97 -24.30 -0.62
N GLU A 263 6.55 -23.27 -1.36
CA GLU A 263 6.99 -21.89 -1.12
C GLU A 263 6.57 -21.40 0.27
N LEU A 264 5.30 -21.59 0.64
CA LEU A 264 4.78 -21.19 1.94
C LEU A 264 5.46 -21.94 3.09
N ALA A 265 5.66 -23.26 2.95
CA ALA A 265 6.37 -24.08 3.94
C ALA A 265 7.82 -23.60 4.11
N LYS A 266 8.51 -23.25 3.02
CA LYS A 266 9.86 -22.66 3.06
C LYS A 266 9.87 -21.30 3.77
N ILE A 267 8.85 -20.48 3.54
CA ILE A 267 8.73 -19.16 4.17
C ILE A 267 8.51 -19.30 5.68
N LEU A 268 7.60 -20.18 6.10
CA LEU A 268 7.27 -20.43 7.51
C LEU A 268 8.32 -21.26 8.26
N GLY A 269 9.09 -22.09 7.55
CA GLY A 269 10.21 -22.84 8.12
C GLY A 269 11.40 -21.99 8.56
N ASP A 270 11.42 -20.71 8.17
CA ASP A 270 12.37 -19.72 8.68
C ASP A 270 11.99 -19.27 10.09
N ALA A 271 12.77 -19.69 11.07
CA ALA A 271 12.51 -19.41 12.49
C ALA A 271 12.44 -17.91 12.82
N THR A 272 13.17 -17.07 12.09
CA THR A 272 13.14 -15.62 12.28
C THR A 272 11.84 -15.05 11.71
N ARG A 273 11.50 -15.42 10.49
CA ARG A 273 10.29 -14.95 9.80
C ARG A 273 9.02 -15.36 10.56
N TYR A 274 8.97 -16.58 11.08
CA TYR A 274 7.87 -17.05 11.92
C TYR A 274 7.71 -16.19 13.19
N LYS A 275 8.82 -15.85 13.87
CA LYS A 275 8.78 -14.98 15.07
C LYS A 275 8.34 -13.56 14.75
N VAL A 276 8.78 -13.01 13.60
CA VAL A 276 8.32 -11.70 13.12
C VAL A 276 6.81 -11.72 12.87
N MET A 277 6.30 -12.72 12.15
CA MET A 277 4.87 -12.89 11.89
C MET A 277 4.06 -12.96 13.19
N LEU A 278 4.52 -13.75 14.17
CA LEU A 278 3.88 -13.89 15.47
C LEU A 278 3.85 -12.57 16.25
N ALA A 279 4.94 -11.81 16.25
CA ALA A 279 5.01 -10.54 16.95
C ALA A 279 4.11 -9.47 16.30
N LEU A 280 4.08 -9.40 14.97
CA LEU A 280 3.21 -8.49 14.22
C LEU A 280 1.73 -8.81 14.45
N SER A 281 1.36 -10.10 14.50
CA SER A 281 -0.01 -10.54 14.80
C SER A 281 -0.52 -10.10 16.18
N LYS A 282 0.40 -9.73 17.09
CA LYS A 282 0.11 -9.23 18.44
C LYS A 282 0.17 -7.69 18.52
N GLY A 283 0.30 -6.99 17.39
CA GLY A 283 0.43 -5.53 17.35
C GLY A 283 1.79 -5.00 17.84
N THR A 284 2.84 -5.83 17.86
CA THR A 284 4.18 -5.38 18.29
C THR A 284 4.78 -4.46 17.23
N LYS A 285 5.34 -3.33 17.65
CA LYS A 285 5.96 -2.37 16.72
C LYS A 285 7.27 -2.90 16.15
N THR A 286 7.58 -2.55 14.90
CA THR A 286 8.80 -2.95 14.19
C THR A 286 10.07 -2.75 15.03
N LYS A 287 10.18 -1.61 15.72
CA LYS A 287 11.32 -1.30 16.59
C LYS A 287 11.45 -2.29 17.75
N ASP A 288 10.34 -2.60 18.42
CA ASP A 288 10.33 -3.52 19.56
C ASP A 288 10.63 -4.97 19.11
N ILE A 289 10.19 -5.34 17.90
CA ILE A 289 10.54 -6.62 17.26
C ILE A 289 12.04 -6.68 16.98
N ALA A 290 12.61 -5.62 16.40
CA ALA A 290 14.02 -5.51 16.08
C ALA A 290 14.90 -5.66 17.33
N GLU A 291 14.55 -4.96 18.42
CA GLU A 291 15.23 -5.08 19.71
C GLU A 291 15.12 -6.49 20.29
N THR A 292 13.91 -7.06 20.32
CA THR A 292 13.63 -8.40 20.89
C THR A 292 14.37 -9.50 20.14
N LEU A 293 14.37 -9.44 18.81
CA LEU A 293 14.99 -10.46 17.96
C LEU A 293 16.45 -10.15 17.63
N LYS A 294 17.03 -9.08 18.19
CA LYS A 294 18.42 -8.63 17.97
C LYS A 294 18.78 -8.48 16.49
N MET A 295 17.92 -7.80 15.74
CA MET A 295 18.11 -7.48 14.32
C MET A 295 17.83 -6.01 14.05
N THR A 296 18.06 -5.55 12.82
CA THR A 296 17.69 -4.19 12.42
C THR A 296 16.20 -4.11 12.08
N SER A 297 15.59 -2.95 12.26
CA SER A 297 14.22 -2.70 11.79
C SER A 297 14.06 -2.87 10.27
N ALA A 298 15.13 -2.63 9.51
CA ALA A 298 15.19 -2.96 8.09
C ALA A 298 15.08 -4.47 7.84
N ALA A 299 15.74 -5.31 8.65
CA ALA A 299 15.59 -6.76 8.57
C ALA A 299 14.18 -7.22 8.95
N VAL A 300 13.56 -6.61 9.97
CA VAL A 300 12.14 -6.87 10.29
C VAL A 300 11.25 -6.53 9.09
N SER A 301 11.44 -5.36 8.47
CA SER A 301 10.66 -4.92 7.30
C SER A 301 10.85 -5.86 6.10
N TYR A 302 12.07 -6.35 5.87
CA TYR A 302 12.34 -7.38 4.86
C TYR A 302 11.52 -8.67 5.12
N HIS A 303 11.49 -9.16 6.35
CA HIS A 303 10.66 -10.31 6.72
C HIS A 303 9.16 -10.02 6.57
N THR A 304 8.70 -8.84 6.99
CA THR A 304 7.31 -8.38 6.84
C THR A 304 6.90 -8.35 5.37
N ASN A 305 7.72 -7.77 4.49
CA ASN A 305 7.44 -7.69 3.05
C ASN A 305 7.35 -9.09 2.44
N LYS A 306 8.24 -10.02 2.81
CA LYS A 306 8.17 -11.39 2.30
C LYS A 306 6.91 -12.12 2.77
N LEU A 307 6.48 -11.92 4.01
CA LEU A 307 5.22 -12.44 4.54
C LEU A 307 3.99 -11.84 3.83
N ALA A 308 3.96 -10.52 3.66
CA ALA A 308 2.86 -9.81 3.03
C ALA A 308 2.73 -10.14 1.54
N SER A 309 3.85 -10.21 0.80
CA SER A 309 3.86 -10.58 -0.62
C SER A 309 3.34 -12.00 -0.86
N ASN A 310 3.45 -12.88 0.13
CA ASN A 310 2.94 -14.25 0.09
C ASN A 310 1.58 -14.39 0.78
N LEU A 311 0.88 -13.27 1.01
CA LEU A 311 -0.45 -13.21 1.62
C LEU A 311 -0.55 -13.86 3.00
N LEU A 312 0.57 -14.12 3.70
CA LEU A 312 0.58 -14.60 5.08
C LEU A 312 0.23 -13.49 6.06
N LEU A 313 0.54 -12.25 5.71
CA LEU A 313 0.13 -11.04 6.42
C LEU A 313 -0.69 -10.14 5.49
N ILE A 314 -1.77 -9.58 6.02
CA ILE A 314 -2.61 -8.59 5.36
C ILE A 314 -2.50 -7.29 6.15
N PHE A 315 -2.19 -6.20 5.47
CA PHE A 315 -2.09 -4.90 6.13
C PHE A 315 -3.48 -4.39 6.50
N GLN A 316 -3.63 -3.91 7.74
CA GLN A 316 -4.82 -3.24 8.23
C GLN A 316 -4.38 -2.06 9.08
N ASN A 317 -4.91 -0.86 8.83
CA ASN A 317 -4.68 0.26 9.72
C ASN A 317 -5.87 0.42 10.68
N ASP A 318 -5.82 -0.22 11.85
CA ASP A 318 -6.80 0.00 12.93
C ASP A 318 -6.28 1.08 13.89
N GLU A 319 -6.66 2.33 13.65
CA GLU A 319 -6.21 3.50 14.44
C GLU A 319 -6.94 3.66 15.78
N HIS A 320 -7.86 2.76 16.15
CA HIS A 320 -8.80 2.98 17.26
C HIS A 320 -8.78 1.92 18.37
N SER A 321 -7.94 0.88 18.31
CA SER A 321 -7.68 0.10 19.52
C SER A 321 -6.93 0.97 20.54
N GLN A 322 -7.56 1.17 21.71
CA GLN A 322 -6.94 1.85 22.86
C GLN A 322 -5.67 1.12 23.36
N GLU A 323 -5.49 -0.12 22.90
CA GLU A 323 -4.31 -0.96 23.10
C GLU A 323 -3.67 -1.23 21.72
N GLN A 324 -2.60 -0.47 21.40
CA GLN A 324 -1.68 -0.64 20.25
C GLN A 324 -2.33 -1.00 18.88
N PRO A 325 -2.32 -0.10 17.87
CA PRO A 325 -2.92 -0.38 16.57
C PRO A 325 -2.29 -1.63 15.93
N ILE A 326 -3.10 -2.66 15.66
CA ILE A 326 -2.64 -3.86 14.96
C ILE A 326 -2.52 -3.51 13.47
N LYS A 327 -1.29 -3.42 12.98
CA LYS A 327 -1.00 -3.06 11.58
C LYS A 327 -1.12 -4.22 10.59
N TYR A 328 -1.07 -5.45 11.09
CA TYR A 328 -1.02 -6.65 10.26
C TYR A 328 -1.89 -7.75 10.85
N LEU A 329 -2.81 -8.26 10.03
CA LEU A 329 -3.56 -9.47 10.32
C LEU A 329 -2.85 -10.68 9.71
N VAL A 330 -2.86 -11.79 10.44
CA VAL A 330 -2.48 -13.09 9.87
C VAL A 330 -3.63 -13.56 8.98
N ASN A 331 -3.31 -13.93 7.74
CA ASN A 331 -4.24 -14.65 6.89
C ASN A 331 -4.44 -16.05 7.46
N LYS A 332 -5.57 -16.30 8.12
CA LYS A 332 -5.83 -17.59 8.78
C LYS A 332 -6.18 -18.68 7.78
N ASP A 333 -6.75 -18.32 6.64
CA ASP A 333 -7.24 -19.31 5.67
C ASP A 333 -6.09 -19.93 4.89
N ILE A 334 -5.06 -19.15 4.53
CA ILE A 334 -3.84 -19.73 3.95
C ILE A 334 -3.13 -20.68 4.94
N LEU A 335 -3.16 -20.38 6.25
CA LEU A 335 -2.63 -21.28 7.28
C LEU A 335 -3.48 -22.55 7.44
N ARG A 336 -4.81 -22.42 7.40
CA ARG A 336 -5.73 -23.57 7.42
C ARG A 336 -5.54 -24.45 6.18
N ALA A 337 -5.39 -23.85 5.00
CA ALA A 337 -5.13 -24.57 3.76
C ALA A 337 -3.80 -25.34 3.83
N LEU A 338 -2.74 -24.75 4.41
CA LEU A 338 -1.47 -25.43 4.66
C LEU A 338 -1.62 -26.65 5.58
N ILE A 339 -2.35 -26.48 6.67
CA ILE A 339 -2.63 -27.57 7.63
C ILE A 339 -3.45 -28.66 6.94
N GLN A 340 -4.53 -28.30 6.25
CA GLN A 340 -5.40 -29.23 5.55
C GLN A 340 -4.64 -30.01 4.46
N LYS A 341 -3.70 -29.37 3.76
CA LYS A 341 -2.84 -30.06 2.79
C LYS A 341 -1.93 -31.08 3.48
N LEU A 342 -1.29 -30.73 4.59
CA LEU A 342 -0.51 -31.69 5.37
C LEU A 342 -1.38 -32.85 5.87
N GLU A 343 -2.58 -32.55 6.38
CA GLU A 343 -3.52 -33.58 6.83
C GLU A 343 -3.94 -34.51 5.70
N THR A 344 -4.15 -33.98 4.50
CA THR A 344 -4.54 -34.76 3.31
C THR A 344 -3.37 -35.57 2.76
N ASP A 345 -2.19 -34.97 2.60
CA ASP A 345 -1.01 -35.59 2.00
C ASP A 345 -0.45 -36.74 2.87
N PHE A 346 -0.66 -36.66 4.20
CA PHE A 346 -0.17 -37.65 5.17
C PHE A 346 -1.28 -38.47 5.86
N ASP A 347 -2.54 -38.29 5.45
CA ASP A 347 -3.71 -38.99 6.02
C ASP A 347 -3.81 -38.84 7.56
N LEU A 348 -3.69 -37.61 8.05
CA LEU A 348 -3.65 -37.31 9.50
C LEU A 348 -5.04 -37.15 10.15
N ASN A 349 -6.11 -37.30 9.37
CA ASN A 349 -7.50 -37.09 9.81
C ASN A 349 -8.17 -38.38 10.35
N GLU A 350 -7.39 -39.41 10.69
CA GLU A 350 -7.85 -40.67 11.28
C GLU A 350 -8.18 -40.60 12.78
#